data_AF-A0A0A7KJD0-F1
#
_entry.id   AF-A0A0A7KJD0-F1
#
_cell.length_a   1.000
_cell.length_b   1.000
_cell.length_c   1.000
_cell.angle_alpha   90.00
_cell.angle_beta   90.00
_cell.angle_gamma   90.00
#
_symmetry.space_group_name_H-M   'P 1'
#
loop_
_entity.id
_entity.type
_entity.pdbx_description
1 polymer ?
#
loop_
_entity_poly.entity_id
_entity_poly.type
_entity_poly.pdbx_seq_one_letter_code
_entity_poly.pdbx_strand_id
1 'polypeptide(L)'
;MSDPASEPNSAALPPKKARARVPKTVWDLVFTLLIPILILSPNILGSGISIADQVFGGGTGGNVRAYLLAALIPVAYVLWDLGVNRNVSPVALIGGAGAIFSGALAFWYVDGFWYAIKDSARAYLTGILFLISAATSVPLFRVFLDAASIGEKPEDRAATQQAMRDPGVHRGLVLGTVVFAVVDLIGGVVNSIVNYARVTAKFGTDDFNAQIAAVNAVMRVPGLVISLVGVFAAIWFVQRAVKVRFGPAASLLEPAKLAAAMRERGEVRAEPAGPA
;
A
#
# COMPACT_ATOMS: atom_id res chain seq x y z
N MET A 1 7.16 -33.98 -67.12
CA MET A 1 8.51 -33.95 -66.51
C MET A 1 8.88 -32.49 -66.41
N SER A 2 8.51 -31.86 -65.29
CA SER A 2 8.69 -30.45 -65.01
C SER A 2 8.58 -30.26 -63.49
N ASP A 3 9.65 -29.74 -62.90
CA ASP A 3 9.86 -29.49 -61.46
C ASP A 3 8.76 -28.67 -60.79
N PRO A 4 8.47 -28.94 -59.50
CA PRO A 4 8.03 -27.92 -58.57
C PRO A 4 9.14 -27.57 -57.57
N ALA A 5 9.54 -26.31 -57.64
CA ALA A 5 10.29 -25.49 -56.71
C ALA A 5 10.45 -26.00 -55.26
N SER A 6 11.71 -26.07 -54.82
CA SER A 6 12.13 -26.11 -53.43
C SER A 6 11.81 -24.80 -52.70
N GLU A 7 10.93 -24.84 -51.69
CA GLU A 7 10.70 -23.72 -50.77
C GLU A 7 11.93 -23.45 -49.89
N PRO A 8 12.33 -22.19 -49.68
CA PRO A 8 13.42 -21.85 -48.77
C PRO A 8 12.97 -21.97 -47.30
N ASN A 9 13.70 -22.79 -46.56
CA ASN A 9 13.61 -22.98 -45.11
C ASN A 9 13.68 -21.63 -44.37
N SER A 10 12.54 -21.15 -43.85
CA SER A 10 12.47 -19.95 -43.02
C SER A 10 13.07 -20.26 -41.65
N ALA A 11 14.35 -19.95 -41.49
CA ALA A 11 15.04 -20.03 -40.20
C ALA A 11 14.36 -19.09 -39.20
N ALA A 12 13.70 -19.67 -38.19
CA ALA A 12 13.09 -18.94 -37.09
C ALA A 12 14.15 -18.06 -36.39
N LEU A 13 13.91 -16.75 -36.38
CA LEU A 13 14.75 -15.80 -35.65
C LEU A 13 14.80 -16.19 -34.16
N PRO A 14 15.97 -16.16 -33.50
CA PRO A 14 16.07 -16.51 -32.10
C PRO A 14 15.22 -15.55 -31.25
N PRO A 15 14.55 -16.04 -30.20
CA PRO A 15 13.68 -15.21 -29.38
C PRO A 15 14.49 -14.07 -28.75
N LYS A 16 14.05 -12.82 -28.99
CA LYS A 16 14.60 -11.64 -28.30
C LYS A 16 14.54 -11.90 -26.80
N LYS A 17 15.71 -11.98 -26.13
CA LYS A 17 15.81 -12.03 -24.67
C LYS A 17 14.96 -10.90 -24.09
N ALA A 18 13.85 -11.24 -23.44
CA ALA A 18 13.04 -10.28 -22.71
C ALA A 18 13.94 -9.64 -21.65
N ARG A 19 14.25 -8.35 -21.81
CA ARG A 19 14.96 -7.60 -20.78
C ARG A 19 14.12 -7.72 -19.51
N ALA A 20 14.68 -8.33 -18.47
CA ALA A 20 14.03 -8.42 -17.17
C ALA A 20 13.74 -6.99 -16.70
N ARG A 21 12.47 -6.59 -16.74
CA ARG A 21 12.04 -5.30 -16.19
C ARG A 21 12.19 -5.38 -14.68
N VAL A 22 12.85 -4.39 -14.10
CA VAL A 22 12.95 -4.24 -12.65
C VAL A 22 11.53 -4.27 -12.03
N PRO A 23 11.28 -5.06 -10.98
CA PRO A 23 9.96 -5.13 -10.36
C PRO A 23 9.48 -3.77 -9.85
N LYS A 24 8.17 -3.51 -9.93
CA LYS A 24 7.56 -2.27 -9.42
C LYS A 24 7.90 -2.01 -7.96
N THR A 25 7.97 -3.06 -7.13
CA THR A 25 8.30 -2.98 -5.70
C THR A 25 9.69 -2.38 -5.45
N VAL A 26 10.65 -2.58 -6.35
CA VAL A 26 11.98 -1.96 -6.27
C VAL A 26 11.88 -0.47 -6.53
N TRP A 27 11.10 -0.06 -7.54
CA TRP A 27 10.84 1.36 -7.80
C TRP A 27 10.10 2.03 -6.66
N ASP A 28 9.10 1.37 -6.09
CA ASP A 28 8.37 1.86 -4.92
C ASP A 28 9.35 2.11 -3.77
N LEU A 29 10.26 1.18 -3.48
CA LEU A 29 11.27 1.36 -2.43
C LEU A 29 12.23 2.52 -2.72
N VAL A 30 12.65 2.67 -3.97
CA VAL A 30 13.57 3.74 -4.39
C VAL A 30 12.93 5.11 -4.17
N PHE A 31 11.71 5.32 -4.67
CA PHE A 31 11.04 6.62 -4.60
C PHE A 31 10.46 6.95 -3.22
N THR A 32 10.06 5.93 -2.45
CA THR A 32 9.40 6.17 -1.15
C THR A 32 10.34 6.10 0.06
N LEU A 33 11.56 5.58 -0.11
CA LEU A 33 12.51 5.43 1.00
C LEU A 33 13.91 5.94 0.63
N LEU A 34 14.52 5.37 -0.41
CA LEU A 34 15.94 5.60 -0.68
C LEU A 34 16.20 7.05 -1.09
N ILE A 35 15.46 7.57 -2.07
CA ILE A 35 15.65 8.94 -2.57
C ILE A 35 15.41 9.99 -1.46
N PRO A 36 14.29 9.96 -0.70
CA PRO A 36 14.09 10.90 0.40
C PRO A 36 15.21 10.89 1.45
N ILE A 37 15.68 9.70 1.86
CA ILE A 37 16.78 9.57 2.83
C ILE A 37 18.06 10.20 2.29
N LEU A 38 18.38 9.95 1.01
CA LEU A 38 19.56 10.52 0.38
C LEU A 38 19.50 12.05 0.27
N ILE A 39 18.31 12.62 0.01
CA ILE A 39 18.12 14.08 -0.04
C ILE A 39 18.29 14.72 1.32
N LEU A 40 17.78 14.08 2.37
CA LEU A 40 17.86 14.59 3.74
C LEU A 40 19.23 14.36 4.39
N SER A 41 20.00 13.39 3.91
CA SER A 41 21.29 13.07 4.51
C SER A 41 22.29 14.22 4.33
N PRO A 42 22.86 14.76 5.41
CA PRO A 42 23.93 15.77 5.32
C PRO A 42 25.24 15.17 4.78
N ASN A 43 25.34 13.84 4.74
CA ASN A 43 26.48 13.14 4.17
C ASN A 43 26.00 11.89 3.45
N ILE A 44 25.81 11.99 2.14
CA ILE A 44 25.40 10.86 1.31
C ILE A 44 26.51 9.81 1.33
N LEU A 45 26.27 8.70 2.05
CA LEU A 45 27.13 7.52 2.07
C LEU A 45 28.60 7.80 2.46
N GLY A 46 28.85 8.82 3.29
CA GLY A 46 30.21 9.15 3.74
C GLY A 46 31.05 9.95 2.73
N SER A 47 30.47 10.36 1.59
CA SER A 47 31.16 11.11 0.53
C SER A 47 31.41 12.59 0.86
N GLY A 48 30.83 13.11 1.94
CA GLY A 48 30.81 14.54 2.27
C GLY A 48 29.85 15.36 1.41
N ILE A 49 28.99 14.69 0.62
CA ILE A 49 28.04 15.33 -0.29
C ILE A 49 26.67 15.49 0.41
N SER A 50 26.18 16.73 0.43
CA SER A 50 24.86 17.12 0.94
C SER A 50 24.06 17.75 -0.21
N ILE A 51 22.84 17.26 -0.46
CA ILE A 51 21.95 17.87 -1.47
C ILE A 51 21.53 19.27 -1.01
N ALA A 52 21.33 19.46 0.29
CA ALA A 52 21.00 20.77 0.85
C ALA A 52 22.09 21.82 0.53
N ASP A 53 23.36 21.45 0.67
CA ASP A 53 24.48 22.36 0.42
C ASP A 53 24.77 22.54 -1.07
N GLN A 54 24.89 21.44 -1.82
CA GLN A 54 25.36 21.47 -3.20
C GLN A 54 24.31 21.97 -4.18
N VAL A 55 23.03 21.64 -3.96
CA VAL A 55 21.95 21.99 -4.88
C VAL A 55 21.20 23.24 -4.41
N PHE A 56 21.04 23.40 -3.11
CA PHE A 56 20.19 24.45 -2.55
C PHE A 56 20.93 25.58 -1.81
N GLY A 57 22.27 25.52 -1.75
CA GLY A 57 23.12 26.58 -1.20
C GLY A 57 23.30 26.54 0.32
N GLY A 58 22.85 25.46 0.98
CA GLY A 58 23.09 25.19 2.39
C GLY A 58 22.33 26.08 3.37
N GLY A 59 22.66 25.90 4.65
CA GLY A 59 22.02 26.60 5.76
C GLY A 59 20.50 26.37 5.82
N THR A 60 19.79 27.26 6.52
CA THR A 60 18.34 27.09 6.74
C THR A 60 17.54 26.98 5.45
N GLY A 61 17.84 27.83 4.46
CA GLY A 61 17.13 27.82 3.18
C GLY A 61 17.36 26.53 2.39
N GLY A 62 18.61 26.03 2.38
CA GLY A 62 18.96 24.77 1.74
C GLY A 62 18.27 23.57 2.37
N ASN A 63 18.25 23.53 3.71
CA ASN A 63 17.62 22.46 4.47
C ASN A 63 16.11 22.39 4.30
N VAL A 64 15.43 23.53 4.29
CA VAL A 64 13.98 23.58 4.07
C VAL A 64 13.64 23.09 2.66
N ARG A 65 14.42 23.47 1.64
CA ARG A 65 14.21 23.02 0.25
C ARG A 65 14.48 21.52 0.10
N ALA A 66 15.54 21.00 0.72
CA ALA A 66 15.82 19.57 0.74
C ALA A 66 14.70 18.78 1.43
N TYR A 67 14.20 19.27 2.57
CA TYR A 67 13.07 18.67 3.27
C TYR A 67 11.79 18.63 2.41
N LEU A 68 11.43 19.75 1.78
CA LEU A 68 10.26 19.81 0.89
C LEU A 68 10.41 18.87 -0.30
N LEU A 69 11.59 18.85 -0.93
CA LEU A 69 11.86 17.95 -2.05
C LEU A 69 11.72 16.48 -1.61
N ALA A 70 12.33 16.10 -0.50
CA ALA A 70 12.25 14.75 0.05
C ALA A 70 10.80 14.34 0.37
N ALA A 71 10.00 15.24 0.93
CA ALA A 71 8.61 14.98 1.26
C ALA A 71 7.70 14.89 0.02
N LEU A 72 7.97 15.67 -1.03
CA LEU A 72 7.14 15.72 -2.24
C LEU A 72 7.44 14.61 -3.25
N ILE A 73 8.64 14.02 -3.24
CA ILE A 73 9.00 12.95 -4.18
C ILE A 73 8.07 11.72 -4.07
N PRO A 74 7.81 11.16 -2.87
CA PRO A 74 6.87 10.04 -2.74
C PRO A 74 5.46 10.42 -3.22
N VAL A 75 5.04 11.66 -2.97
CA VAL A 75 3.72 12.17 -3.38
C VAL A 75 3.62 12.25 -4.90
N ALA A 76 4.61 12.87 -5.55
CA ALA A 76 4.67 12.97 -7.00
C ALA A 76 4.72 11.58 -7.65
N TYR A 77 5.48 10.65 -7.08
CA TYR A 77 5.56 9.27 -7.55
C TYR A 77 4.20 8.55 -7.47
N VAL A 78 3.50 8.64 -6.32
CA VAL A 78 2.17 8.04 -6.16
C VAL A 78 1.17 8.64 -7.14
N LEU A 79 1.12 9.96 -7.28
CA LEU A 79 0.20 10.63 -8.21
C LEU A 79 0.50 10.31 -9.67
N TRP A 80 1.77 10.24 -10.03
CA TRP A 80 2.20 9.78 -11.35
C TRP A 80 1.73 8.33 -11.59
N ASP A 81 1.95 7.42 -10.63
CA ASP A 81 1.54 6.02 -10.73
C ASP A 81 0.02 5.88 -10.97
N LEU A 82 -0.78 6.66 -10.22
CA LEU A 82 -2.23 6.71 -10.39
C LEU A 82 -2.63 7.18 -11.79
N GLY A 83 -1.99 8.24 -12.30
CA GLY A 83 -2.30 8.82 -13.61
C GLY A 83 -1.87 7.94 -14.79
N VAL A 84 -0.64 7.43 -14.75
CA VAL A 84 -0.06 6.64 -15.85
C VAL A 84 -0.65 5.24 -15.91
N ASN A 85 -0.80 4.56 -14.78
CA ASN A 85 -1.40 3.22 -14.75
C ASN A 85 -2.92 3.25 -14.75
N ARG A 86 -3.54 4.46 -14.74
CA ARG A 86 -4.99 4.68 -14.69
C ARG A 86 -5.68 3.84 -13.60
N ASN A 87 -4.99 3.61 -12.49
CA ASN A 87 -5.49 2.79 -11.39
C ASN A 87 -6.42 3.63 -10.52
N VAL A 88 -7.70 3.64 -10.86
CA VAL A 88 -8.77 4.36 -10.14
C VAL A 88 -9.49 3.46 -9.12
N SER A 89 -8.85 2.38 -8.66
CA SER A 89 -9.43 1.54 -7.61
C SER A 89 -9.63 2.35 -6.31
N PRO A 90 -10.66 2.08 -5.50
CA PRO A 90 -10.86 2.76 -4.24
C PRO A 90 -9.62 2.72 -3.32
N VAL A 91 -8.89 1.60 -3.35
CA VAL A 91 -7.63 1.42 -2.62
C VAL A 91 -6.57 2.44 -3.09
N ALA A 92 -6.40 2.56 -4.41
CA ALA A 92 -5.46 3.53 -4.97
C ALA A 92 -5.87 4.98 -4.66
N LEU A 93 -7.18 5.29 -4.71
CA LEU A 93 -7.68 6.63 -4.40
C LEU A 93 -7.46 7.02 -2.93
N ILE A 94 -7.70 6.11 -1.99
CA ILE A 94 -7.41 6.35 -0.56
C ILE A 94 -5.91 6.57 -0.34
N GLY A 95 -5.07 5.73 -0.95
CA GLY A 95 -3.61 5.90 -0.91
C GLY A 95 -3.15 7.24 -1.50
N GLY A 96 -3.71 7.63 -2.64
CA GLY A 96 -3.44 8.91 -3.30
C GLY A 96 -3.86 10.11 -2.45
N ALA A 97 -5.05 10.06 -1.84
CA ALA A 97 -5.52 11.09 -0.92
C ALA A 97 -4.60 11.21 0.31
N GLY A 98 -4.15 10.09 0.87
CA GLY A 98 -3.18 10.07 1.97
C GLY A 98 -1.82 10.64 1.59
N ALA A 99 -1.36 10.42 0.35
CA ALA A 99 -0.13 11.00 -0.18
C ALA A 99 -0.26 12.53 -0.33
N ILE A 100 -1.37 13.02 -0.90
CA ILE A 100 -1.66 14.46 -1.01
C ILE A 100 -1.69 15.10 0.38
N PHE A 101 -2.36 14.47 1.34
CA PHE A 101 -2.42 14.96 2.73
C PHE A 101 -1.02 15.05 3.35
N SER A 102 -0.18 14.03 3.16
CA SER A 102 1.21 14.04 3.62
C SER A 102 2.04 15.16 2.97
N GLY A 103 1.86 15.37 1.67
CA GLY A 103 2.52 16.45 0.93
C GLY A 103 2.09 17.84 1.39
N ALA A 104 0.79 18.04 1.65
CA ALA A 104 0.28 19.28 2.21
C ALA A 104 0.87 19.57 3.61
N LEU A 105 0.95 18.54 4.46
CA LEU A 105 1.56 18.65 5.78
C LEU A 105 3.06 18.97 5.72
N ALA A 106 3.77 18.68 4.63
CA ALA A 106 5.17 19.07 4.50
C ALA A 106 5.36 20.59 4.61
N PHE A 107 4.39 21.39 4.17
CA PHE A 107 4.44 22.85 4.28
C PHE A 107 4.13 23.37 5.70
N TRP A 108 3.70 22.50 6.60
CA TRP A 108 3.57 22.84 8.01
C TRP A 108 4.91 22.63 8.72
N TYR A 109 5.66 23.73 8.85
CA TYR A 109 6.99 23.76 9.46
C TYR A 109 6.89 23.74 10.98
N VAL A 110 7.19 22.59 11.57
CA VAL A 110 7.14 22.32 13.00
C VAL A 110 8.25 21.35 13.38
N ASP A 111 8.70 21.44 14.62
CA ASP A 111 9.66 20.55 15.28
C ASP A 111 9.06 19.95 16.58
N GLY A 112 9.84 19.12 17.27
CA GLY A 112 9.48 18.51 18.54
C GLY A 112 8.16 17.74 18.52
N PHE A 113 7.28 18.02 19.47
CA PHE A 113 5.99 17.33 19.62
C PHE A 113 5.12 17.44 18.36
N TRP A 114 4.99 18.64 17.79
CA TRP A 114 4.14 18.85 16.62
C TRP A 114 4.69 18.14 15.38
N TYR A 115 6.02 18.05 15.23
CA TYR A 115 6.62 17.21 14.19
C TYR A 115 6.25 15.73 14.37
N ALA A 116 6.36 15.21 15.59
CA ALA A 116 6.04 13.81 15.88
C ALA A 116 4.58 13.45 15.59
N ILE A 117 3.64 14.37 15.87
CA ILE A 117 2.22 14.18 15.51
C ILE A 117 2.01 14.31 14.00
N LYS A 118 2.66 15.30 13.37
CA LYS A 118 2.59 15.55 11.92
C LYS A 118 3.04 14.34 11.11
N ASP A 119 4.16 13.72 11.49
CA ASP A 119 4.73 12.58 10.76
C ASP A 119 3.80 11.34 10.78
N SER A 120 3.12 11.14 11.92
CA SER A 120 2.14 10.06 12.11
C SER A 120 0.72 10.41 11.64
N ALA A 121 0.46 11.63 11.18
CA ALA A 121 -0.90 12.12 10.90
C ALA A 121 -1.65 11.24 9.88
N ARG A 122 -0.94 10.68 8.90
CA ARG A 122 -1.52 9.76 7.91
C ARG A 122 -2.06 8.48 8.56
N ALA A 123 -1.33 7.89 9.50
CA ALA A 123 -1.77 6.69 10.22
C ALA A 123 -2.99 7.01 11.10
N TYR A 124 -2.97 8.14 11.80
CA TYR A 124 -4.13 8.60 12.56
C TYR A 124 -5.37 8.82 11.69
N LEU A 125 -5.20 9.50 10.56
CA LEU A 125 -6.30 9.72 9.62
C LEU A 125 -6.83 8.40 9.05
N THR A 126 -5.94 7.48 8.69
CA THR A 126 -6.29 6.17 8.12
C THR A 126 -7.07 5.35 9.14
N GLY A 127 -6.54 5.21 10.37
CA GLY A 127 -7.22 4.52 11.46
C GLY A 127 -8.59 5.12 11.77
N ILE A 128 -8.70 6.44 11.89
CA ILE A 128 -9.99 7.11 12.13
C ILE A 128 -10.97 6.85 10.98
N LEU A 129 -10.52 6.97 9.73
CA LEU A 129 -11.37 6.72 8.58
C LEU A 129 -11.89 5.27 8.54
N PHE A 130 -11.05 4.30 8.89
CA PHE A 130 -11.46 2.91 9.01
C PHE A 130 -12.46 2.71 10.16
N LEU A 131 -12.24 3.31 11.33
CA LEU A 131 -13.21 3.24 12.45
C LEU A 131 -14.56 3.85 12.08
N ILE A 132 -14.57 5.02 11.44
CA ILE A 132 -15.80 5.65 10.95
C ILE A 132 -16.50 4.72 9.96
N SER A 133 -15.76 4.15 9.01
CA SER A 133 -16.33 3.24 8.01
C SER A 133 -16.94 1.97 8.64
N ALA A 134 -16.36 1.48 9.75
CA ALA A 134 -16.86 0.30 10.44
C ALA A 134 -18.24 0.53 11.10
N ALA A 135 -18.60 1.79 11.36
CA ALA A 135 -19.94 2.17 11.83
C ALA A 135 -20.96 2.31 10.69
N THR A 136 -20.54 2.17 9.42
CA THR A 136 -21.41 2.25 8.23
C THR A 136 -21.75 0.85 7.70
N SER A 137 -22.64 0.79 6.71
CA SER A 137 -22.96 -0.46 5.98
C SER A 137 -21.84 -0.94 5.04
N VAL A 138 -20.79 -0.13 4.84
CA VAL A 138 -19.67 -0.43 3.94
C VAL A 138 -18.34 -0.20 4.67
N PRO A 139 -17.95 -1.13 5.57
CA PRO A 139 -16.65 -1.07 6.22
C PRO A 139 -15.52 -1.03 5.18
N LEU A 140 -14.51 -0.20 5.38
CA LEU A 140 -13.45 0.00 4.37
C LEU A 140 -12.72 -1.29 4.02
N PHE A 141 -12.53 -2.21 4.97
CA PHE A 141 -11.87 -3.48 4.66
C PHE A 141 -12.64 -4.30 3.62
N ARG A 142 -13.97 -4.19 3.57
CA ARG A 142 -14.79 -4.77 2.50
C ARG A 142 -14.43 -4.17 1.15
N VAL A 143 -14.27 -2.85 1.07
CA VAL A 143 -13.89 -2.16 -0.18
C VAL A 143 -12.53 -2.65 -0.70
N PHE A 144 -11.59 -2.93 0.20
CA PHE A 144 -10.29 -3.49 -0.17
C PHE A 144 -10.42 -4.92 -0.73
N LEU A 145 -11.20 -5.79 -0.08
CA LEU A 145 -11.46 -7.15 -0.56
C LEU A 145 -12.26 -7.15 -1.88
N ASP A 146 -13.23 -6.24 -2.02
CA ASP A 146 -13.98 -6.04 -3.26
C ASP A 146 -13.06 -5.66 -4.42
N ALA A 147 -12.11 -4.74 -4.18
CA ALA A 147 -11.11 -4.36 -5.18
C ALA A 147 -10.16 -5.52 -5.52
N ALA A 148 -9.75 -6.31 -4.52
CA ALA A 148 -8.93 -7.51 -4.75
C ALA A 148 -9.65 -8.58 -5.57
N SER A 149 -10.98 -8.69 -5.43
CA SER A 149 -11.80 -9.67 -6.16
C SER A 149 -11.98 -9.36 -7.65
N ILE A 150 -11.52 -8.21 -8.15
CA ILE A 150 -11.71 -7.80 -9.55
C ILE A 150 -11.05 -8.78 -10.54
N GLY A 151 -9.94 -9.41 -10.14
CA GLY A 151 -9.23 -10.39 -10.95
C GLY A 151 -9.79 -11.81 -10.90
N GLU A 152 -10.82 -12.07 -10.09
CA GLU A 152 -11.46 -13.38 -9.97
C GLU A 152 -12.29 -13.72 -11.23
N LYS A 153 -12.52 -15.02 -11.45
CA LYS A 153 -13.47 -15.46 -12.47
C LYS A 153 -14.87 -14.91 -12.13
N PRO A 154 -15.72 -14.58 -13.12
CA PRO A 154 -17.02 -13.96 -12.87
C PRO A 154 -17.91 -14.70 -11.85
N GLU A 155 -17.93 -16.04 -11.92
CA GLU A 155 -18.73 -16.90 -11.04
C GLU A 155 -18.18 -16.94 -9.61
N ASP A 156 -16.86 -17.08 -9.48
CA ASP A 156 -16.16 -17.04 -8.19
C ASP A 156 -16.36 -15.68 -7.52
N ARG A 157 -16.26 -14.60 -8.32
CA ARG A 157 -16.51 -13.24 -7.84
C ARG A 157 -17.95 -13.06 -7.37
N ALA A 158 -18.93 -13.63 -8.07
CA ALA A 158 -20.32 -13.58 -7.63
C ALA A 158 -20.50 -14.25 -6.26
N ALA A 159 -19.87 -15.41 -6.05
CA ALA A 159 -19.87 -16.09 -4.75
C ALA A 159 -19.17 -15.27 -3.66
N THR A 160 -17.99 -14.71 -3.94
CA THR A 160 -17.26 -13.78 -3.07
C THR A 160 -18.13 -12.59 -2.64
N GLN A 161 -18.81 -11.96 -3.61
CA GLN A 161 -19.69 -10.80 -3.41
C GLN A 161 -20.97 -11.15 -2.65
N GLN A 162 -21.50 -12.36 -2.83
CA GLN A 162 -22.63 -12.87 -2.05
C GLN A 162 -22.22 -13.17 -0.61
N ALA A 163 -21.07 -13.84 -0.42
CA ALA A 163 -20.53 -14.15 0.90
C ALA A 163 -20.29 -12.88 1.74
N MET A 164 -19.73 -11.82 1.16
CA MET A 164 -19.51 -10.55 1.87
C MET A 164 -20.80 -9.78 2.23
N ARG A 165 -21.94 -10.13 1.62
CA ARG A 165 -23.26 -9.59 1.98
C ARG A 165 -23.95 -10.40 3.08
N ASP A 166 -23.48 -11.61 3.38
CA ASP A 166 -24.03 -12.42 4.47
C ASP A 166 -23.86 -11.67 5.81
N PRO A 167 -24.90 -11.58 6.66
CA PRO A 167 -24.82 -10.84 7.92
C PRO A 167 -23.72 -11.33 8.87
N GLY A 168 -23.43 -12.64 8.88
CA GLY A 168 -22.37 -13.22 9.71
C GLY A 168 -20.98 -12.83 9.22
N VAL A 169 -20.75 -12.87 7.90
CA VAL A 169 -19.49 -12.42 7.29
C VAL A 169 -19.32 -10.92 7.39
N HIS A 170 -20.41 -10.15 7.23
CA HIS A 170 -20.39 -8.70 7.38
C HIS A 170 -19.91 -8.27 8.77
N ARG A 171 -20.34 -8.95 9.84
CA ARG A 171 -19.79 -8.72 11.19
C ARG A 171 -18.29 -9.00 11.27
N GLY A 172 -17.82 -10.02 10.57
CA GLY A 172 -16.38 -10.30 10.42
C GLY A 172 -15.63 -9.19 9.69
N LEU A 173 -16.22 -8.61 8.64
CA LEU A 173 -15.69 -7.45 7.91
C LEU A 173 -15.60 -6.20 8.79
N VAL A 174 -16.64 -5.91 9.56
CA VAL A 174 -16.65 -4.81 10.54
C VAL A 174 -15.54 -5.02 11.57
N LEU A 175 -15.47 -6.20 12.18
CA LEU A 175 -14.45 -6.50 13.19
C LEU A 175 -13.03 -6.44 12.61
N GLY A 176 -12.82 -6.98 11.41
CA GLY A 176 -11.54 -6.87 10.70
C GLY A 176 -11.15 -5.42 10.41
N THR A 177 -12.11 -4.57 10.06
CA THR A 177 -11.90 -3.13 9.84
C THR A 177 -11.51 -2.42 11.13
N VAL A 178 -12.20 -2.71 12.25
CA VAL A 178 -11.87 -2.14 13.56
C VAL A 178 -10.48 -2.58 14.00
N VAL A 179 -10.15 -3.86 13.88
CA VAL A 179 -8.84 -4.39 14.27
C VAL A 179 -7.72 -3.79 13.43
N PHE A 180 -7.90 -3.70 12.12
CA PHE A 180 -6.95 -3.01 11.24
C PHE A 180 -6.74 -1.57 11.70
N ALA A 181 -7.82 -0.84 11.95
CA ALA A 181 -7.76 0.55 12.38
C ALA A 181 -7.00 0.72 13.70
N VAL A 182 -7.29 -0.12 14.70
CA VAL A 182 -6.62 -0.08 16.01
C VAL A 182 -5.13 -0.36 15.86
N VAL A 183 -4.75 -1.36 15.07
CA VAL A 183 -3.33 -1.68 14.83
C VAL A 183 -2.62 -0.52 14.11
N ASP A 184 -3.26 0.10 13.12
CA ASP A 184 -2.70 1.24 12.40
C ASP A 184 -2.53 2.48 13.31
N LEU A 185 -3.51 2.75 14.18
CA LEU A 185 -3.42 3.81 15.20
C LEU A 185 -2.29 3.55 16.19
N ILE A 186 -2.13 2.31 16.67
CA ILE A 186 -1.00 1.92 17.52
C ILE A 186 0.32 2.16 16.78
N GLY A 187 0.39 1.82 15.49
CA GLY A 187 1.55 2.12 14.64
C GLY A 187 1.87 3.61 14.57
N GLY A 188 0.85 4.44 14.39
CA GLY A 188 0.98 5.90 14.43
C GLY A 188 1.52 6.41 15.78
N VAL A 189 1.01 5.88 16.90
CA VAL A 189 1.48 6.24 18.25
C VAL A 189 2.93 5.84 18.45
N VAL A 190 3.31 4.61 18.10
CA VAL A 190 4.71 4.14 18.18
C VAL A 190 5.62 5.03 17.35
N ASN A 191 5.23 5.36 16.11
CA ASN A 191 5.99 6.26 15.25
C ASN A 191 6.12 7.68 15.85
N SER A 192 5.05 8.21 16.46
CA SER A 192 5.13 9.52 17.13
C SER A 192 6.05 9.48 18.34
N ILE A 193 6.02 8.42 19.15
CA ILE A 193 6.93 8.29 20.30
C ILE A 193 8.38 8.27 19.83
N VAL A 194 8.69 7.49 18.78
CA VAL A 194 10.04 7.42 18.23
C VAL A 194 10.48 8.77 17.67
N ASN A 195 9.63 9.44 16.88
CA ASN A 195 9.94 10.76 16.34
C ASN A 195 10.14 11.81 17.44
N TYR A 196 9.28 11.83 18.47
CA TYR A 196 9.42 12.76 19.59
C TYR A 196 10.72 12.55 20.36
N ALA A 197 11.15 11.30 20.54
CA ALA A 197 12.37 10.96 21.27
C ALA A 197 13.66 11.18 20.46
N ARG A 198 13.60 11.14 19.12
CA ARG A 198 14.79 11.12 18.25
C ARG A 198 14.97 12.37 17.39
N VAL A 199 13.89 13.07 17.05
CA VAL A 199 13.91 14.30 16.26
C VAL A 199 13.80 15.51 17.19
N THR A 200 14.92 15.83 17.83
CA THR A 200 15.03 16.89 18.85
C THR A 200 15.59 18.20 18.28
N ALA A 201 16.20 18.16 17.09
CA ALA A 201 16.77 19.33 16.46
C ALA A 201 15.69 20.31 15.98
N LYS A 202 16.09 21.58 15.80
CA LYS A 202 15.19 22.64 15.34
C LYS A 202 14.93 22.51 13.84
N PHE A 203 13.69 22.76 13.42
CA PHE A 203 13.33 22.73 11.99
C PHE A 203 14.26 23.64 11.15
N GLY A 204 14.69 23.14 9.99
CA GLY A 204 15.58 23.86 9.08
C GLY A 204 17.08 23.74 9.39
N THR A 205 17.48 22.93 10.37
CA THR A 205 18.89 22.60 10.65
C THR A 205 19.32 21.31 9.95
N ASP A 206 20.63 21.14 9.75
CA ASP A 206 21.19 19.91 9.17
C ASP A 206 20.86 18.69 10.04
N ASP A 207 20.99 18.86 11.37
CA ASP A 207 20.68 17.84 12.36
C ASP A 207 19.22 17.39 12.28
N PHE A 208 18.29 18.32 12.03
CA PHE A 208 16.88 17.96 11.87
C PHE A 208 16.66 17.05 10.67
N ASN A 209 17.21 17.40 9.50
CA ASN A 209 17.12 16.56 8.31
C ASN A 209 17.80 15.19 8.52
N ALA A 210 18.96 15.17 9.17
CA ALA A 210 19.69 13.95 9.50
C ALA A 210 18.88 13.03 10.44
N GLN A 211 18.27 13.59 11.49
CA GLN A 211 17.45 12.85 12.45
C GLN A 211 16.20 12.27 11.78
N ILE A 212 15.54 13.02 10.89
CA ILE A 212 14.41 12.51 10.09
C ILE A 212 14.84 11.34 9.20
N ALA A 213 15.95 11.50 8.47
CA ALA A 213 16.48 10.43 7.62
C ALA A 213 16.75 9.15 8.43
N ALA A 214 17.36 9.29 9.61
CA ALA A 214 17.65 8.20 10.52
C ALA A 214 16.38 7.53 11.07
N VAL A 215 15.41 8.31 11.56
CA VAL A 215 14.15 7.77 12.09
C VAL A 215 13.34 7.07 11.01
N ASN A 216 13.24 7.64 9.81
CA ASN A 216 12.55 7.01 8.67
C ASN A 216 13.20 5.69 8.26
N ALA A 217 14.53 5.61 8.27
CA ALA A 217 15.25 4.37 8.01
C ALA A 217 14.96 3.30 9.07
N VAL A 218 15.04 3.68 10.35
CA VAL A 218 14.81 2.78 11.49
C VAL A 218 13.36 2.30 11.54
N MET A 219 12.40 3.18 11.31
CA MET A 219 10.97 2.88 11.38
C MET A 219 10.45 2.13 10.15
N ARG A 220 11.22 2.01 9.06
CA ARG A 220 10.77 1.36 7.84
C ARG A 220 10.33 -0.10 8.04
N VAL A 221 11.15 -0.89 8.73
CA VAL A 221 10.85 -2.31 8.98
C VAL A 221 9.77 -2.46 10.06
N PRO A 222 9.87 -1.82 11.24
CA PRO A 222 8.81 -1.87 12.25
C PRO A 222 7.44 -1.43 11.71
N GLY A 223 7.39 -0.32 10.97
CA GLY A 223 6.15 0.19 10.37
C GLY A 223 5.54 -0.82 9.40
N LEU A 224 6.35 -1.43 8.52
CA LEU A 224 5.89 -2.46 7.60
C LEU A 224 5.35 -3.70 8.34
N VAL A 225 6.05 -4.14 9.40
CA VAL A 225 5.60 -5.28 10.22
C VAL A 225 4.25 -4.97 10.87
N ILE A 226 4.08 -3.78 11.44
CA ILE A 226 2.81 -3.36 12.06
C ILE A 226 1.68 -3.37 11.03
N SER A 227 1.89 -2.81 9.83
CA SER A 227 0.89 -2.83 8.76
C SER A 227 0.52 -4.27 8.33
N LEU A 228 1.52 -5.15 8.19
CA LEU A 228 1.27 -6.56 7.84
C LEU A 228 0.49 -7.29 8.94
N VAL A 229 0.80 -7.04 10.20
CA VAL A 229 0.05 -7.59 11.35
C VAL A 229 -1.41 -7.11 11.30
N GLY A 230 -1.64 -5.83 11.02
CA GLY A 230 -3.00 -5.27 10.89
C GLY A 230 -3.80 -5.93 9.77
N VAL A 231 -3.21 -6.06 8.58
CA VAL A 231 -3.85 -6.74 7.44
C VAL A 231 -4.11 -8.20 7.75
N PHE A 232 -3.12 -8.92 8.29
CA PHE A 232 -3.27 -10.33 8.65
C PHE A 232 -4.38 -10.54 9.67
N ALA A 233 -4.40 -9.74 10.74
CA ALA A 233 -5.43 -9.82 11.77
C ALA A 233 -6.83 -9.55 11.19
N ALA A 234 -6.96 -8.54 10.33
CA ALA A 234 -8.22 -8.23 9.66
C ALA A 234 -8.70 -9.39 8.78
N ILE A 235 -7.83 -9.93 7.92
CA ILE A 235 -8.14 -11.11 7.10
C ILE A 235 -8.55 -12.29 7.98
N TRP A 236 -7.84 -12.53 9.08
CA TRP A 236 -8.14 -13.63 9.99
C TRP A 236 -9.57 -13.56 10.55
N PHE A 237 -10.03 -12.39 10.98
CA PHE A 237 -11.40 -12.21 11.47
C PHE A 237 -12.45 -12.44 10.38
N VAL A 238 -12.23 -11.93 9.17
CA VAL A 238 -13.14 -12.14 8.04
C VAL A 238 -13.18 -13.62 7.66
N GLN A 239 -12.01 -14.25 7.53
CA GLN A 239 -11.86 -15.64 7.15
C GLN A 239 -12.45 -16.59 8.20
N ARG A 240 -12.37 -16.23 9.49
CA ARG A 240 -13.06 -16.93 10.57
C ARG A 240 -14.58 -16.87 10.38
N ALA A 241 -15.14 -15.69 10.09
CA ALA A 241 -16.57 -15.54 9.86
C ALA A 241 -17.06 -16.34 8.64
N VAL A 242 -16.28 -16.34 7.55
CA VAL A 242 -16.53 -17.15 6.34
C VAL A 242 -16.55 -18.64 6.66
N LYS A 243 -15.55 -19.14 7.41
CA LYS A 243 -15.50 -20.56 7.80
C LYS A 243 -16.66 -20.97 8.69
N VAL A 244 -17.07 -20.10 9.61
CA VAL A 244 -18.25 -20.34 10.46
C VAL A 244 -19.52 -20.41 9.62
N ARG A 245 -19.67 -19.55 8.61
CA ARG A 245 -20.89 -19.46 7.79
C ARG A 245 -20.99 -20.53 6.70
N PHE A 246 -19.87 -20.82 6.02
CA PHE A 246 -19.84 -21.64 4.81
C PHE A 246 -19.08 -22.97 5.00
N GLY A 247 -18.40 -23.17 6.13
CA GLY A 247 -17.68 -24.39 6.47
C GLY A 247 -16.14 -24.24 6.41
N PRO A 248 -15.40 -25.20 6.98
CA PRO A 248 -13.96 -25.07 7.22
C PRO A 248 -13.10 -24.93 5.95
N ALA A 249 -13.58 -25.44 4.82
CA ALA A 249 -12.91 -25.36 3.52
C ALA A 249 -13.14 -24.02 2.79
N ALA A 250 -14.14 -23.22 3.19
CA ALA A 250 -14.48 -21.97 2.53
C ALA A 250 -13.41 -20.89 2.80
N SER A 251 -13.02 -20.14 1.78
CA SER A 251 -11.99 -19.09 1.88
C SER A 251 -12.21 -17.96 0.89
N LEU A 252 -12.19 -16.71 1.37
CA LEU A 252 -12.21 -15.54 0.47
C LEU A 252 -10.88 -15.37 -0.27
N LEU A 253 -9.80 -15.95 0.25
CA LEU A 253 -8.50 -15.94 -0.42
C LEU A 253 -8.41 -17.03 -1.50
N GLU A 254 -9.32 -18.00 -1.48
CA GLU A 254 -9.42 -19.07 -2.48
C GLU A 254 -10.86 -19.13 -3.01
N PRO A 255 -11.24 -18.19 -3.90
CA PRO A 255 -12.62 -17.99 -4.33
C PRO A 255 -13.31 -19.24 -4.87
N ALA A 256 -12.58 -20.09 -5.59
CA ALA A 256 -13.09 -21.37 -6.09
C ALA A 256 -13.54 -22.32 -4.96
N LYS A 257 -12.81 -22.35 -3.83
CA LYS A 257 -13.19 -23.15 -2.65
C LYS A 257 -14.43 -22.58 -1.96
N LEU A 258 -14.54 -21.25 -1.89
CA LEU A 258 -15.73 -20.60 -1.37
C LEU A 258 -16.96 -20.92 -2.24
N ALA A 259 -16.83 -20.76 -3.57
CA ALA A 259 -17.90 -21.08 -4.51
C ALA A 259 -18.34 -22.54 -4.41
N ALA A 260 -17.40 -23.48 -4.29
CA ALA A 260 -17.71 -24.90 -4.07
C ALA A 260 -18.48 -25.13 -2.75
N ALA A 261 -17.99 -24.56 -1.64
CA ALA A 261 -18.65 -24.70 -0.33
C ALA A 261 -20.06 -24.08 -0.31
N MET A 262 -20.28 -22.99 -1.06
CA MET A 262 -21.60 -22.38 -1.20
C MET A 262 -22.53 -23.22 -2.10
N ARG A 263 -22.00 -23.86 -3.15
CA ARG A 263 -22.76 -24.79 -4.02
C ARG A 263 -23.23 -26.02 -3.26
N GLU A 264 -22.37 -26.62 -2.43
CA GLU A 264 -22.74 -27.76 -1.56
C GLU A 264 -23.90 -27.45 -0.61
N ARG A 265 -24.06 -26.16 -0.25
CA ARG A 265 -25.13 -25.66 0.61
C ARG A 265 -26.36 -25.17 -0.16
N GLY A 266 -26.36 -25.25 -1.49
CA GLY A 266 -27.45 -24.77 -2.34
C GLY A 266 -27.56 -23.24 -2.44
N GLU A 267 -26.53 -22.50 -2.06
CA GLU A 267 -26.55 -21.03 -2.01
C GLU A 267 -26.13 -20.36 -3.33
N VAL A 268 -25.56 -21.13 -4.25
CA VAL A 268 -25.19 -20.70 -5.62
C VAL A 268 -25.75 -21.74 -6.59
N ARG A 269 -26.36 -21.30 -7.70
CA ARG A 269 -26.87 -22.22 -8.74
C ARG A 269 -25.71 -23.02 -9.34
N ALA A 270 -25.93 -24.32 -9.55
CA ALA A 270 -25.02 -25.17 -10.32
C ALA A 270 -24.87 -24.60 -11.75
N GLU A 271 -23.68 -24.73 -12.34
CA GLU A 271 -23.46 -24.46 -13.77
C GLU A 271 -24.56 -25.14 -14.59
N PRO A 272 -25.21 -24.45 -15.55
CA PRO A 272 -25.85 -25.19 -16.63
C PRO A 272 -24.74 -26.02 -17.30
N ALA A 273 -24.91 -27.34 -17.32
CA ALA A 273 -24.01 -28.23 -18.06
C ALA A 273 -23.82 -27.63 -19.46
N GLY A 274 -22.56 -27.32 -19.81
CA GLY A 274 -22.22 -26.75 -21.11
C GLY A 274 -22.82 -27.60 -22.24
N PRO A 275 -23.14 -27.00 -23.40
CA PRO A 275 -23.77 -27.72 -24.50
C PRO A 275 -22.91 -28.92 -24.89
N ALA A 276 -23.55 -30.09 -24.89
CA ALA A 276 -23.00 -31.37 -25.32
C ALA A 276 -22.67 -31.38 -26.82
#